data_AF-C3L3W6-F1
#
_entry.id   AF-C3L3W6-F1
#
_cell.length_a   1.000
_cell.length_b   1.000
_cell.length_c   1.000
_cell.angle_alpha   90.00
_cell.angle_beta   90.00
_cell.angle_gamma   90.00
#
_symmetry.space_group_name_H-M   'P 1'
#
loop_
_entity.id
_entity.type
_entity.pdbx_description
1 polymer ?
#
loop_
_entity_poly.entity_id
_entity_poly.type
_entity_poly.pdbx_seq_one_letter_code
_entity_poly.pdbx_strand_id
1 'polypeptide(L)'
;MGKLIMSNNWKISVSELLDIFREVLLAVIPWLEKAKIKWKEGEAYDDWDNIAEALYKNIVCSSLTGEVAFKYTIAKYNFNYDDYASIDFIEVRSKDNSEKKFAFVSFQSSFSPLDSVKVAELNKTDKVVGYTSLKFDSLGFFFVKNINGKKEFIDNIDVEL
;
A
#
# COMPACT_ATOMS: atom_id res chain seq x y z
N MET A 1 6.96 39.16 -20.81
CA MET A 1 6.44 38.78 -19.48
C MET A 1 6.26 37.27 -19.47
N GLY A 2 7.18 36.55 -18.84
CA GLY A 2 7.08 35.09 -18.69
C GLY A 2 6.03 34.76 -17.63
N LYS A 3 5.04 33.95 -18.01
CA LYS A 3 4.01 33.45 -17.10
C LYS A 3 4.68 32.38 -16.22
N LEU A 4 4.94 32.70 -14.95
CA LEU A 4 5.33 31.71 -13.95
C LEU A 4 4.14 30.75 -13.78
N ILE A 5 4.22 29.58 -14.39
CA ILE A 5 3.32 28.47 -14.07
C ILE A 5 3.82 27.97 -12.71
N MET A 6 3.15 28.38 -11.63
CA MET A 6 3.34 27.73 -10.34
C MET A 6 2.74 26.33 -10.48
N SER A 7 3.56 25.32 -10.70
CA SER A 7 3.13 23.94 -10.61
C SER A 7 2.75 23.68 -9.15
N ASN A 8 1.50 23.31 -8.91
CA ASN A 8 0.99 23.06 -7.57
C ASN A 8 1.40 21.63 -7.17
N ASN A 9 2.70 21.40 -6.97
CA ASN A 9 3.22 20.08 -6.66
C ASN A 9 2.83 19.70 -5.23
N TRP A 10 2.06 18.62 -5.09
CA TRP A 10 1.76 18.04 -3.80
C TRP A 10 2.88 17.07 -3.42
N LYS A 11 3.61 17.41 -2.34
CA LYS A 11 4.64 16.55 -1.75
C LYS A 11 4.01 15.70 -0.65
N ILE A 12 4.19 14.39 -0.74
CA ILE A 12 3.69 13.44 0.26
C ILE A 12 4.63 12.26 0.40
N SER A 13 4.77 11.75 1.63
CA SER A 13 5.49 10.50 1.89
C SER A 13 4.64 9.27 1.56
N VAL A 14 5.27 8.14 1.26
CA VAL A 14 4.54 6.87 1.06
C VAL A 14 3.79 6.47 2.33
N SER A 15 4.33 6.79 3.51
CA SER A 15 3.65 6.54 4.79
C SER A 15 2.36 7.34 4.93
N GLU A 16 2.39 8.64 4.65
CA GLU A 16 1.19 9.49 4.65
C GLU A 16 0.17 9.05 3.59
N LEU A 17 0.64 8.60 2.42
CA LEU A 17 -0.24 8.11 1.36
C LEU A 17 -1.01 6.85 1.78
N LEU A 18 -0.34 5.94 2.50
CA LEU A 18 -0.96 4.73 3.02
C LEU A 18 -1.90 5.02 4.19
N ASP A 19 -1.60 6.04 5.00
CA ASP A 19 -2.52 6.53 6.04
C ASP A 19 -3.80 7.13 5.43
N ILE A 20 -3.68 7.97 4.38
CA ILE A 20 -4.85 8.47 3.64
C ILE A 20 -5.69 7.30 3.10
N PHE A 21 -5.05 6.31 2.49
CA PHE A 21 -5.77 5.14 1.99
C PHE A 21 -6.49 4.38 3.11
N ARG A 22 -5.84 4.19 4.27
CA ARG A 22 -6.43 3.58 5.46
C ARG A 22 -7.66 4.36 5.95
N GLU A 23 -7.56 5.68 6.06
CA GLU A 23 -8.66 6.53 6.51
C GLU A 23 -9.83 6.52 5.51
N VAL A 24 -9.56 6.43 4.21
CA VAL A 24 -10.62 6.25 3.20
C VAL A 24 -11.33 4.91 3.37
N LEU A 25 -10.59 3.81 3.62
CA LEU A 25 -11.20 2.51 3.93
C LEU A 25 -12.09 2.59 5.19
N LEU A 26 -11.60 3.23 6.26
CA LEU A 26 -12.36 3.46 7.48
C LEU A 26 -13.64 4.26 7.22
N ALA A 27 -13.57 5.28 6.37
CA ALA A 27 -14.72 6.13 6.03
C ALA A 27 -15.81 5.39 5.24
N VAL A 28 -15.45 4.40 4.41
CA VAL A 28 -16.43 3.63 3.62
C VAL A 28 -17.08 2.50 4.43
N ILE A 29 -16.42 1.96 5.44
CA ILE A 29 -16.91 0.82 6.25
C ILE A 29 -18.37 0.98 6.70
N PRO A 30 -18.80 2.10 7.32
CA PRO A 30 -20.19 2.24 7.79
C PRO A 30 -21.23 2.15 6.66
N TRP A 31 -20.86 2.51 5.43
CA TRP A 31 -21.74 2.43 4.26
C TRP A 31 -21.78 1.02 3.69
N LEU A 32 -20.65 0.31 3.69
CA LEU A 32 -20.58 -1.09 3.32
C LEU A 32 -21.40 -1.98 4.27
N GLU A 33 -21.34 -1.70 5.57
CA GLU A 33 -22.16 -2.39 6.57
C GLU A 33 -23.67 -2.19 6.34
N LYS A 34 -24.09 -0.97 5.98
CA LYS A 34 -25.49 -0.69 5.58
C LYS A 34 -25.88 -1.45 4.31
N ALA A 35 -24.95 -1.59 3.36
CA ALA A 35 -25.12 -2.37 2.14
C ALA A 35 -24.99 -3.90 2.34
N LYS A 36 -24.77 -4.36 3.57
CA LYS A 36 -24.56 -5.78 3.92
C LYS A 36 -23.30 -6.39 3.29
N ILE A 37 -22.33 -5.56 2.90
CA ILE A 37 -21.02 -6.00 2.45
C ILE A 37 -20.15 -6.21 3.69
N LYS A 38 -19.66 -7.43 3.86
CA LYS A 38 -18.76 -7.79 4.96
C LYS A 38 -17.34 -7.35 4.62
N TRP A 39 -16.66 -6.74 5.57
CA TRP A 39 -15.30 -6.20 5.40
C TRP A 39 -14.27 -6.81 6.36
N LYS A 40 -14.73 -7.58 7.36
CA LYS A 40 -13.86 -8.25 8.33
C LYS A 40 -13.20 -9.48 7.71
N GLU A 41 -11.95 -9.73 8.10
CA GLU A 41 -11.19 -10.87 7.62
C GLU A 41 -11.89 -12.21 7.95
N GLY A 42 -11.84 -13.15 7.01
CA GLY A 42 -12.54 -14.44 7.10
C GLY A 42 -14.04 -14.39 6.76
N GLU A 43 -14.63 -13.19 6.67
CA GLU A 43 -16.02 -12.99 6.24
C GLU A 43 -16.15 -12.13 4.99
N ALA A 44 -15.14 -11.31 4.69
CA ALA A 44 -15.07 -10.50 3.50
C ALA A 44 -15.07 -11.39 2.25
N TYR A 45 -16.10 -11.23 1.43
CA TYR A 45 -16.21 -11.83 0.11
C TYR A 45 -15.61 -10.88 -0.94
N ASP A 46 -15.53 -11.35 -2.20
CA ASP A 46 -14.97 -10.64 -3.36
C ASP A 46 -15.34 -9.14 -3.44
N ASP A 47 -16.52 -8.73 -2.97
CA ASP A 47 -16.97 -7.34 -2.98
C ASP A 47 -16.05 -6.38 -2.20
N TRP A 48 -15.65 -6.75 -0.98
CA TRP A 48 -14.75 -5.91 -0.17
C TRP A 48 -13.38 -5.81 -0.83
N ASP A 49 -12.82 -6.93 -1.26
CA ASP A 49 -11.51 -6.97 -1.90
C ASP A 49 -11.51 -6.14 -3.19
N ASN A 50 -12.58 -6.21 -3.99
CA ASN A 50 -12.72 -5.39 -5.20
C ASN A 50 -12.78 -3.89 -4.90
N ILE A 51 -13.52 -3.49 -3.86
CA ILE A 51 -13.63 -2.08 -3.44
C ILE A 51 -12.28 -1.58 -2.91
N ALA A 52 -11.65 -2.34 -2.01
CA ALA A 52 -10.37 -1.98 -1.41
C ALA A 52 -9.24 -1.91 -2.46
N GLU A 53 -9.18 -2.87 -3.37
CA GLU A 53 -8.24 -2.87 -4.51
C GLU A 53 -8.47 -1.69 -5.44
N ALA A 54 -9.73 -1.32 -5.73
CA ALA A 54 -10.04 -0.15 -6.55
C ALA A 54 -9.57 1.14 -5.88
N LEU A 55 -9.81 1.31 -4.58
CA LEU A 55 -9.34 2.45 -3.80
C LEU A 55 -7.82 2.49 -3.73
N TYR A 56 -7.17 1.35 -3.47
CA TYR A 56 -5.72 1.22 -3.44
C TYR A 56 -5.09 1.64 -4.77
N LYS A 57 -5.63 1.17 -5.90
CA LYS A 57 -5.15 1.57 -7.23
C LYS A 57 -5.24 3.07 -7.46
N ASN A 58 -6.39 3.67 -7.15
CA ASN A 58 -6.64 5.07 -7.46
C ASN A 58 -5.92 6.04 -6.53
N ILE A 59 -5.77 5.68 -5.25
CA ILE A 59 -5.14 6.54 -4.25
C ILE A 59 -3.63 6.29 -4.20
N VAL A 60 -3.22 5.02 -4.09
CA VAL A 60 -1.81 4.69 -3.85
C VAL A 60 -1.07 4.50 -5.17
N CYS A 61 -1.52 3.58 -6.02
CA CYS A 61 -0.75 3.23 -7.22
C CYS A 61 -0.66 4.40 -8.20
N SER A 62 -1.77 5.07 -8.50
CA SER A 62 -1.78 6.25 -9.40
C SER A 62 -0.81 7.34 -8.93
N SER A 63 -0.78 7.63 -7.62
CA SER A 63 0.11 8.64 -7.05
C SER A 63 1.58 8.21 -7.11
N LEU A 64 1.89 6.93 -6.89
CA LEU A 64 3.26 6.42 -6.96
C LEU A 64 3.80 6.34 -8.39
N THR A 65 2.95 6.08 -9.39
CA THR A 65 3.38 5.95 -10.78
C THR A 65 3.28 7.24 -11.59
N GLY A 66 2.54 8.24 -11.11
CA GLY A 66 2.30 9.49 -11.84
C GLY A 66 1.41 9.34 -13.08
N GLU A 67 0.81 8.16 -13.27
CA GLU A 67 -0.03 7.84 -14.43
C GLU A 67 -1.26 7.05 -13.96
N VAL A 68 -2.40 7.31 -14.60
CA VAL A 68 -3.55 6.38 -14.58
C VAL A 68 -3.21 5.22 -15.51
N ALA A 69 -2.28 4.37 -15.07
CA ALA A 69 -1.79 3.28 -15.90
C ALA A 69 -2.84 2.16 -15.95
N PHE A 70 -3.14 1.67 -17.17
CA PHE A 70 -3.97 0.46 -17.35
C PHE A 70 -3.30 -0.81 -16.79
N LYS A 71 -1.99 -0.76 -16.51
CA LYS A 71 -1.20 -1.82 -15.87
C LYS A 71 -0.25 -1.21 -14.85
N TYR A 72 -0.60 -1.34 -13.58
CA TYR A 72 0.35 -1.10 -12.50
C TYR A 72 1.31 -2.30 -12.39
N THR A 73 2.60 -2.02 -12.30
CA THR A 73 3.65 -3.00 -11.95
C THR A 73 3.78 -3.20 -10.44
N ILE A 74 2.93 -2.52 -9.67
CA ILE A 74 2.90 -2.57 -8.20
C ILE A 74 2.10 -3.80 -7.75
N ALA A 75 2.58 -4.46 -6.69
CA ALA A 75 1.87 -5.55 -6.01
C ALA A 75 0.43 -5.15 -5.66
N LYS A 76 -0.51 -6.05 -5.97
CA LYS A 76 -1.95 -5.85 -5.74
C LYS A 76 -2.30 -5.87 -4.26
N TYR A 77 -3.34 -5.15 -3.89
CA TYR A 77 -3.87 -5.16 -2.54
C TYR A 77 -4.43 -6.54 -2.18
N ASN A 78 -4.14 -7.00 -0.97
CA ASN A 78 -4.57 -8.27 -0.41
C ASN A 78 -4.20 -9.51 -1.27
N PHE A 79 -3.17 -9.42 -2.13
CA PHE A 79 -2.71 -10.53 -2.95
C PHE A 79 -1.42 -11.13 -2.39
N ASN A 80 -1.40 -12.45 -2.25
CA ASN A 80 -0.22 -13.19 -1.78
C ASN A 80 0.68 -13.55 -2.98
N TYR A 81 1.88 -12.97 -3.02
CA TYR A 81 2.93 -13.35 -3.97
C TYR A 81 3.96 -14.26 -3.29
N ASP A 82 4.53 -15.21 -4.02
CA ASP A 82 5.65 -16.03 -3.53
C ASP A 82 7.00 -15.30 -3.68
N ASP A 83 7.07 -14.33 -4.60
CA ASP A 83 8.31 -13.65 -4.99
C ASP A 83 8.03 -12.19 -5.39
N TYR A 84 8.79 -11.27 -4.78
CA TYR A 84 8.72 -9.82 -5.03
C TYR A 84 9.95 -9.29 -5.82
N ALA A 85 10.83 -10.16 -6.29
CA ALA A 85 12.06 -9.76 -6.99
C ALA A 85 11.78 -8.98 -8.27
N SER A 86 10.73 -9.36 -9.03
CA SER A 86 10.41 -8.76 -10.33
C SER A 86 9.31 -7.69 -10.28
N ILE A 87 8.65 -7.50 -9.15
CA ILE A 87 7.50 -6.59 -8.99
C ILE A 87 7.88 -5.32 -8.22
N ASP A 88 7.17 -4.23 -8.46
CA ASP A 88 7.23 -3.05 -7.60
C ASP A 88 6.36 -3.31 -6.36
N PHE A 89 6.75 -2.82 -5.19
CA PHE A 89 5.97 -3.04 -3.98
C PHE A 89 6.23 -1.96 -2.94
N ILE A 90 5.39 -1.92 -1.91
CA ILE A 90 5.63 -1.05 -0.75
C ILE A 90 6.36 -1.89 0.29
N GLU A 91 7.59 -1.50 0.60
CA GLU A 91 8.35 -2.04 1.73
C GLU A 91 7.84 -1.46 3.04
N VAL A 92 7.70 -2.32 4.04
CA VAL A 92 7.31 -1.98 5.40
C VAL A 92 8.53 -2.11 6.31
N ARG A 93 8.84 -1.06 7.06
CA ARG A 93 9.90 -1.06 8.07
C ARG A 93 9.29 -0.88 9.44
N SER A 94 9.60 -1.80 10.34
CA SER A 94 9.20 -1.72 11.76
C SER A 94 10.41 -1.34 12.61
N LYS A 95 10.22 -0.42 13.57
CA LYS A 95 11.26 -0.08 14.54
C LYS A 95 11.71 -1.28 15.38
N ASP A 96 10.78 -2.20 15.63
CA ASP A 96 11.03 -3.39 16.46
C ASP A 96 11.74 -4.51 15.69
N ASN A 97 11.77 -4.44 14.35
CA ASN A 97 12.32 -5.47 13.47
C ASN A 97 13.13 -4.86 12.32
N SER A 98 14.08 -3.98 12.65
CA SER A 98 14.85 -3.21 11.65
C SER A 98 15.70 -4.07 10.71
N GLU A 99 16.05 -5.30 11.10
CA GLU A 99 16.82 -6.23 10.27
C GLU A 99 15.95 -7.01 9.27
N LYS A 100 14.63 -7.02 9.45
CA LYS A 100 13.70 -7.76 8.60
C LYS A 100 13.18 -6.87 7.47
N LYS A 101 12.99 -7.49 6.31
CA LYS A 101 12.38 -6.87 5.14
C LYS A 101 10.96 -7.38 5.00
N PHE A 102 10.01 -6.47 4.85
CA PHE A 102 8.60 -6.80 4.69
C PHE A 102 8.02 -6.13 3.47
N ALA A 103 7.15 -6.81 2.73
CA ALA A 103 6.28 -6.19 1.74
C ALA A 103 4.87 -6.00 2.32
N PHE A 104 4.27 -4.84 2.08
CA PHE A 104 2.88 -4.55 2.39
C PHE A 104 1.96 -5.47 1.57
N VAL A 105 0.96 -6.07 2.23
CA VAL A 105 -0.07 -6.88 1.57
C VAL A 105 -1.43 -6.22 1.70
N SER A 106 -1.88 -5.95 2.92
CA SER A 106 -3.19 -5.34 3.18
C SER A 106 -3.30 -4.78 4.60
N PHE A 107 -4.29 -3.91 4.83
CA PHE A 107 -4.73 -3.57 6.18
C PHE A 107 -5.60 -4.70 6.74
N GLN A 108 -5.43 -4.98 8.03
CA GLN A 108 -6.15 -5.99 8.80
C GLN A 108 -6.72 -5.40 10.09
N SER A 109 -7.70 -6.07 10.66
CA SER A 109 -8.29 -5.70 11.94
C SER A 109 -7.99 -6.76 12.99
N SER A 110 -7.25 -6.39 14.02
CA SER A 110 -6.93 -7.22 15.17
C SER A 110 -7.81 -6.85 16.37
N PHE A 111 -7.73 -5.61 16.83
CA PHE A 111 -8.49 -5.09 17.98
C PHE A 111 -9.48 -4.00 17.57
N SER A 112 -9.06 -3.09 16.69
CA SER A 112 -9.92 -2.07 16.08
C SER A 112 -9.87 -2.15 14.56
N PRO A 113 -10.84 -1.54 13.84
CA PRO A 113 -10.83 -1.53 12.38
C PRO A 113 -9.50 -1.03 11.83
N LEU A 114 -8.87 -1.83 10.97
CA LEU A 114 -7.65 -1.51 10.22
C LEU A 114 -6.48 -1.01 11.10
N ASP A 115 -6.31 -1.61 12.28
CA ASP A 115 -5.25 -1.28 13.25
C ASP A 115 -3.91 -1.99 13.00
N SER A 116 -3.91 -2.92 12.06
CA SER A 116 -2.78 -3.78 11.75
C SER A 116 -2.60 -3.94 10.25
N VAL A 117 -1.43 -4.44 9.86
CA VAL A 117 -1.03 -4.62 8.48
C VAL A 117 -0.56 -6.06 8.30
N LYS A 118 -1.15 -6.75 7.32
CA LYS A 118 -0.61 -7.99 6.79
C LYS A 118 0.64 -7.67 5.98
N VAL A 119 1.73 -8.35 6.29
CA VAL A 119 2.99 -8.23 5.55
C VAL A 119 3.52 -9.59 5.12
N ALA A 120 4.23 -9.61 4.00
CA ALA A 120 5.06 -10.74 3.58
C ALA A 120 6.49 -10.51 4.07
N GLU A 121 7.03 -11.42 4.88
CA GLU A 121 8.45 -11.40 5.28
C GLU A 121 9.29 -11.89 4.10
N LEU A 122 10.28 -11.08 3.72
CA LEU A 122 11.13 -11.31 2.56
C LEU A 122 12.53 -11.72 2.99
N ASN A 123 13.12 -12.68 2.28
CA ASN A 123 14.55 -12.96 2.39
C ASN A 123 15.39 -11.95 1.59
N LYS A 124 16.72 -12.17 1.55
CA LYS A 124 17.67 -11.30 0.81
C LYS A 124 17.45 -11.27 -0.71
N THR A 125 16.70 -12.20 -1.27
CA THR A 125 16.38 -12.29 -2.70
C THR A 125 14.91 -11.94 -2.99
N ASP A 126 14.23 -11.27 -2.06
CA ASP A 126 12.83 -10.86 -2.18
C ASP A 126 11.82 -12.03 -2.31
N LYS A 127 12.20 -13.25 -1.94
CA LYS A 127 11.27 -14.38 -1.84
C LYS A 127 10.58 -14.36 -0.49
N VAL A 128 9.29 -14.70 -0.50
CA VAL A 128 8.49 -14.78 0.72
C VAL A 128 8.90 -15.98 1.55
N VAL A 129 9.17 -15.75 2.83
CA VAL A 129 9.45 -16.79 3.84
C VAL A 129 8.29 -17.00 4.81
N GLY A 130 7.34 -16.06 4.85
CA GLY A 130 6.12 -16.17 5.65
C GLY A 130 5.28 -14.90 5.57
N TYR A 131 4.08 -14.98 6.15
CA TYR A 131 3.21 -13.81 6.36
C TYR A 131 3.02 -13.59 7.85
N THR A 132 3.01 -12.34 8.26
CA THR A 132 2.72 -11.95 9.64
C THR A 132 1.88 -10.68 9.67
N SER A 133 1.32 -10.36 10.83
CA SER A 133 0.64 -9.09 11.07
C SER A 133 1.53 -8.19 11.93
N LEU A 134 1.56 -6.90 11.62
CA LEU A 134 2.28 -5.87 12.37
C LEU A 134 1.31 -4.74 12.76
N LYS A 135 1.50 -4.12 13.93
CA LYS A 135 0.70 -2.96 14.35
C LYS A 135 1.02 -1.75 13.49
N PHE A 136 0.00 -1.04 12.98
CA PHE A 136 0.18 0.04 12.01
C PHE A 136 1.01 1.23 12.53
N ASP A 137 0.72 1.72 13.74
CA ASP A 137 1.30 2.97 14.30
C ASP A 137 2.83 2.98 14.44
N SER A 138 3.50 1.82 14.34
CA SER A 138 4.96 1.70 14.49
C SER A 138 5.70 1.47 13.17
N LEU A 139 5.02 1.63 12.03
CA LEU A 139 5.54 1.29 10.71
C LEU A 139 5.91 2.53 9.90
N GLY A 140 6.98 2.40 9.12
CA GLY A 140 7.30 3.28 8.00
C GLY A 140 7.13 2.54 6.67
N PHE A 141 6.69 3.24 5.64
CA PHE A 141 6.43 2.69 4.32
C PHE A 141 7.31 3.36 3.28
N PHE A 142 7.85 2.56 2.36
CA PHE A 142 8.72 3.01 1.27
C PHE A 142 8.30 2.34 -0.02
N PHE A 143 8.23 3.07 -1.12
CA PHE A 143 7.98 2.48 -2.42
C PHE A 143 9.28 1.91 -3.00
N VAL A 144 9.25 0.63 -3.35
CA VAL A 144 10.36 -0.10 -3.96
C VAL A 144 10.04 -0.30 -5.44
N LYS A 145 10.71 0.48 -6.29
CA LYS A 145 10.58 0.40 -7.75
C LYS A 145 11.66 -0.50 -8.33
N ASN A 146 11.28 -1.42 -9.19
CA ASN A 146 12.17 -2.31 -9.93
C ASN A 146 12.44 -1.74 -11.33
N ILE A 147 13.67 -1.28 -11.54
CA ILE A 147 14.12 -0.76 -12.83
C ILE A 147 15.19 -1.71 -13.37
N ASN A 148 14.80 -2.57 -14.32
CA ASN A 148 15.70 -3.53 -14.96
C ASN A 148 16.46 -4.42 -13.96
N GLY A 149 15.81 -4.89 -12.90
CA GLY A 149 16.40 -5.73 -11.85
C GLY A 149 17.11 -4.96 -10.74
N LYS A 150 17.20 -3.63 -10.83
CA LYS A 150 17.72 -2.77 -9.75
C LYS A 150 16.55 -2.20 -8.95
N LYS A 151 16.65 -2.26 -7.61
CA LYS A 151 15.66 -1.68 -6.71
C LYS A 151 16.00 -0.23 -6.36
N GLU A 152 15.05 0.66 -6.54
CA GLU A 152 15.09 2.05 -6.09
C GLU A 152 14.08 2.27 -4.96
N PHE A 153 14.49 3.02 -3.93
CA PHE A 153 13.70 3.27 -2.74
C PHE A 153 13.22 4.71 -2.74
N ILE A 154 11.91 4.89 -2.68
CA ILE A 154 11.25 6.18 -2.77
C ILE A 154 10.43 6.36 -1.48
N ASP A 155 10.80 7.36 -0.69
CA ASP A 155 10.09 7.74 0.53
C ASP A 155 9.06 8.84 0.26
N ASN A 156 9.41 9.80 -0.59
CA ASN A 156 8.57 10.96 -0.90
C ASN A 156 8.32 11.04 -2.39
N ILE A 157 7.09 11.41 -2.76
CA ILE A 157 6.66 11.64 -4.14
C ILE A 157 6.22 13.09 -4.33
N ASP A 158 6.49 13.61 -5.52
CA ASP A 158 5.94 14.86 -6.03
C ASP A 158 4.79 14.52 -6.98
N VAL A 159 3.56 14.85 -6.61
CA VAL A 159 2.37 14.62 -7.42
C VAL A 159 1.99 15.93 -8.12
N GLU A 160 1.92 15.91 -9.44
CA GLU A 160 1.37 17.02 -10.22
C GLU A 160 -0.16 17.01 -10.11
N LEU A 161 -0.75 18.15 -9.72
CA LEU A 161 -2.20 18.37 -9.58
C LEU A 161 -2.82 19.00 -10.84
#